data_AF-A0A938PR20-F1
#
_entry.id   AF-A0A938PR20-F1
#
_cell.length_a   1.000
_cell.length_b   1.000
_cell.length_c   1.000
_cell.angle_alpha   90.00
_cell.angle_beta   90.00
_cell.angle_gamma   90.00
#
_symmetry.space_group_name_H-M   'P 1'
#
loop_
_entity.id
_entity.type
_entity.pdbx_description
1 polymer ?
#
loop_
_entity_poly.entity_id
_entity_poly.type
_entity_poly.pdbx_seq_one_letter_code
_entity_poly.pdbx_strand_id
1 'polypeptide(L)'
;MIDRFQPEVVDKPWRERSEERLLPRERFIAQAHRGPAGRKHVVRTSGGIAEDPGRIAVWYQDQPTRSEPLLAASALVADCYQLFLLGPLWLTQRLGASTRSRIALGGRVDVDGHECQWVQAWVSPGLGQVALDRVDLAIDVSNRITRRMRFTLEGFARTRGAVAETDTYEHERRDGILWPMRSFERVVHPLGGLAAHDWRITGLDVDRGYGLADVEGRQFIGAAAATSHQTGSRRIALGSRPIPFVERQRTILSRSRLSWNTKCSMLDSSGRRPVTSLLGKMADWSGLGCSVTTSPLHTPQVSSFHTPKQQSQPRMKLRQVALAASTLEPIRTNLMTLLGLDADFADPGVGEFGLHNTVQVIGDTYLEVVAPTRPDTAAGRTLASRAQDPCGYMVLFQVDDFAAYNTHLEKLGLRKIWQIDRPAVRAAHVHPKDIGGAIVSFDEMRPAQEWVWAGPEWRSRKARHATSIVGCVVGSTDPEALCRRWSEVLDVAPVGREIRLDDGTFVRFEAAEKDGVTAVVIAADSPSALNDQAAALGLDKVVHFVGK
;
A
#
# COMPACT_ATOMS: atom_id res chain seq x y z
N MET A 1 -16.34 -0.64 21.67
CA MET A 1 -15.11 0.18 21.57
C MET A 1 -14.93 0.66 20.13
N ILE A 2 -15.03 -0.22 19.12
CA ILE A 2 -15.01 0.15 17.69
C ILE A 2 -16.09 1.19 17.31
N ASP A 3 -17.29 1.11 17.89
CA ASP A 3 -18.40 2.06 17.69
C ASP A 3 -18.05 3.53 17.95
N ARG A 4 -17.08 3.79 18.85
CA ARG A 4 -16.63 5.16 19.15
C ARG A 4 -15.63 5.69 18.13
N PHE A 5 -14.92 4.78 17.46
CA PHE A 5 -13.90 5.13 16.46
C PHE A 5 -14.50 5.30 15.07
N GLN A 6 -15.52 4.51 14.71
CA GLN A 6 -16.13 4.51 13.37
C GLN A 6 -17.67 4.38 13.41
N PRO A 7 -18.39 5.34 14.02
CA PRO A 7 -19.84 5.21 14.21
C PRO A 7 -20.62 5.10 12.90
N GLU A 8 -20.17 5.76 11.83
CA GLU A 8 -20.80 5.72 10.50
C GLU A 8 -20.59 4.38 9.79
N VAL A 9 -19.43 3.75 9.99
CA VAL A 9 -19.11 2.43 9.41
C VAL A 9 -19.87 1.36 10.16
N VAL A 10 -19.86 1.36 11.49
CA VAL A 10 -20.58 0.36 12.30
C VAL A 10 -22.09 0.52 12.12
N ASP A 11 -22.60 1.76 12.15
CA ASP A 11 -24.01 2.12 11.98
C ASP A 11 -24.96 1.24 12.83
N LYS A 12 -24.54 1.04 14.08
CA LYS A 12 -25.06 0.03 15.01
C LYS A 12 -26.58 0.00 15.20
N PRO A 13 -27.29 1.15 15.28
CA PRO A 13 -28.74 1.11 15.49
C PRO A 13 -29.50 0.46 14.32
N TRP A 14 -28.89 0.37 13.14
CA TRP A 14 -29.55 -0.08 11.91
C TRP A 14 -29.05 -1.43 11.42
N ARG A 15 -27.84 -1.81 11.81
CA ARG A 15 -27.14 -3.02 11.36
C ARG A 15 -27.04 -4.01 12.51
N GLU A 16 -27.90 -5.02 12.50
CA GLU A 16 -27.84 -6.17 13.41
C GLU A 16 -27.97 -7.49 12.63
N ARG A 17 -28.83 -7.48 11.60
CA ARG A 17 -29.01 -8.57 10.64
C ARG A 17 -29.00 -8.01 9.24
N SER A 18 -28.44 -8.75 8.29
CA SER A 18 -28.38 -8.34 6.89
C SER A 18 -28.88 -9.42 5.94
N GLU A 19 -29.42 -8.96 4.81
CA GLU A 19 -29.68 -9.77 3.63
C GLU A 19 -28.97 -9.16 2.42
N GLU A 20 -28.25 -9.97 1.64
CA GLU A 20 -27.54 -9.52 0.44
C GLU A 20 -28.13 -10.12 -0.83
N ARG A 21 -28.12 -9.33 -1.91
CA ARG A 21 -28.34 -9.78 -3.29
C ARG A 21 -27.12 -9.40 -4.11
N LEU A 22 -26.44 -10.41 -4.63
CA LEU A 22 -25.19 -10.24 -5.39
C LEU A 22 -25.46 -10.44 -6.88
N LEU A 23 -24.96 -9.50 -7.68
CA LEU A 23 -24.91 -9.55 -9.14
C LEU A 23 -23.44 -9.29 -9.56
N PRO A 24 -22.57 -10.32 -9.47
CA PRO A 24 -21.13 -10.10 -9.53
C PRO A 24 -20.63 -9.60 -10.89
N ARG A 25 -21.29 -10.02 -11.99
CA ARG A 25 -20.94 -9.57 -13.35
C ARG A 25 -21.18 -8.07 -13.51
N GLU A 26 -22.26 -7.59 -12.89
CA GLU A 26 -22.68 -6.20 -12.87
C GLU A 26 -21.92 -5.38 -11.81
N ARG A 27 -20.98 -6.00 -11.08
CA ARG A 27 -20.24 -5.39 -9.94
C ARG A 27 -21.21 -4.78 -8.92
N PHE A 28 -22.32 -5.46 -8.69
CA PHE A 28 -23.45 -4.94 -7.94
C PHE A 28 -23.74 -5.77 -6.69
N ILE A 29 -24.03 -5.06 -5.60
CA ILE A 29 -24.57 -5.60 -4.37
C ILE A 29 -25.70 -4.71 -3.87
N ALA A 30 -26.77 -5.34 -3.39
CA ALA A 30 -27.78 -4.68 -2.58
C ALA A 30 -27.90 -5.36 -1.22
N GLN A 31 -28.04 -4.56 -0.16
CA GLN A 31 -28.06 -5.00 1.23
C GLN A 31 -29.31 -4.46 1.93
N ALA A 32 -30.08 -5.34 2.57
CA ALA A 32 -31.16 -4.97 3.46
C ALA A 32 -30.75 -5.29 4.90
N HIS A 33 -30.53 -4.26 5.71
CA HIS A 33 -30.23 -4.39 7.14
C HIS A 33 -31.48 -4.14 8.00
N ARG A 34 -31.54 -4.86 9.13
CA ARG A 34 -32.51 -4.65 10.20
C ARG A 34 -31.76 -4.49 11.51
N GLY A 35 -32.14 -3.48 12.29
CA GLY A 35 -31.65 -3.23 13.64
C GLY A 35 -32.72 -2.53 14.49
N PRO A 36 -32.42 -2.18 15.76
CA PRO A 36 -33.37 -1.56 16.68
C PRO A 36 -34.00 -0.25 16.19
N ALA A 37 -33.30 0.54 15.37
CA ALA A 37 -33.80 1.79 14.79
C ALA A 37 -34.65 1.59 13.52
N GLY A 38 -34.76 0.36 13.02
CA GLY A 38 -35.60 0.00 11.89
C GLY A 38 -34.81 -0.64 10.74
N ARG A 39 -35.12 -0.21 9.50
CA ARG A 39 -34.56 -0.78 8.27
C ARG A 39 -33.58 0.19 7.62
N LYS A 40 -32.43 -0.34 7.19
CA LYS A 40 -31.49 0.34 6.28
C LYS A 40 -31.39 -0.46 4.99
N HIS A 41 -31.47 0.20 3.85
CA HIS A 41 -31.28 -0.41 2.54
C HIS A 41 -30.11 0.25 1.83
N VAL A 42 -29.23 -0.53 1.22
CA VAL A 42 -28.03 -0.05 0.52
C VAL A 42 -27.99 -0.69 -0.85
N VAL A 43 -27.75 0.10 -1.89
CA VAL A 43 -27.53 -0.36 -3.26
C VAL A 43 -26.22 0.20 -3.76
N ARG A 44 -25.33 -0.66 -4.24
CA ARG A 44 -23.97 -0.32 -4.63
C ARG A 44 -23.64 -0.97 -5.98
N THR A 45 -23.24 -0.14 -6.94
CA THR A 45 -22.59 -0.57 -8.19
C THR A 45 -21.18 -0.01 -8.19
N SER A 46 -20.16 -0.87 -8.15
CA SER A 46 -18.78 -0.40 -8.16
C SER A 46 -18.29 -0.13 -9.58
N GLY A 47 -17.45 0.90 -9.74
CA GLY A 47 -16.98 1.30 -11.05
C GLY A 47 -16.00 0.33 -11.70
N GLY A 48 -15.68 0.64 -12.96
CA GLY A 48 -14.78 -0.14 -13.80
C GLY A 48 -13.31 0.26 -13.71
N ILE A 49 -13.05 1.53 -13.37
CA ILE A 49 -11.74 2.21 -13.45
C ILE A 49 -11.52 3.11 -12.22
N ALA A 50 -10.30 3.63 -12.03
CA ALA A 50 -9.92 4.39 -10.84
C ALA A 50 -10.72 5.68 -10.65
N GLU A 51 -11.04 6.34 -11.76
CA GLU A 51 -11.70 7.65 -11.84
C GLU A 51 -13.21 7.55 -11.65
N ASP A 52 -13.76 6.33 -11.74
CA ASP A 52 -15.17 6.04 -11.47
C ASP A 52 -15.27 5.18 -10.21
N PRO A 53 -15.51 5.78 -9.02
CA PRO A 53 -15.73 5.01 -7.80
C PRO A 53 -17.06 4.22 -7.85
N GLY A 54 -17.92 4.46 -8.84
CA GLY A 54 -19.23 3.85 -8.98
C GLY A 54 -20.34 4.58 -8.21
N ARG A 55 -21.52 3.96 -8.16
CA ARG A 55 -22.75 4.56 -7.59
C ARG A 55 -23.14 3.91 -6.27
N ILE A 56 -23.74 4.70 -5.39
CA ILE A 56 -24.26 4.28 -4.08
C ILE A 56 -25.59 4.99 -3.80
N ALA A 57 -26.57 4.25 -3.27
CA ALA A 57 -27.82 4.79 -2.76
C ALA A 57 -28.15 4.11 -1.44
N VAL A 58 -28.61 4.88 -0.45
CA VAL A 58 -28.90 4.39 0.90
C VAL A 58 -30.21 4.98 1.39
N TRP A 59 -31.06 4.13 1.97
CA TRP A 59 -32.33 4.50 2.57
C TRP A 59 -32.39 4.07 4.03
N TYR A 60 -32.91 4.93 4.90
CA TYR A 60 -33.25 4.65 6.29
C TYR A 60 -34.76 4.82 6.46
N GLN A 61 -35.47 3.78 6.90
CA GLN A 61 -36.95 3.76 6.93
C GLN A 61 -37.56 4.27 5.61
N ASP A 62 -37.06 3.74 4.48
CA ASP A 62 -37.49 4.09 3.12
C ASP A 62 -37.22 5.55 2.69
N GLN A 63 -36.55 6.35 3.53
CA GLN A 63 -36.11 7.72 3.23
C GLN A 63 -34.66 7.74 2.74
N PRO A 64 -34.35 8.34 1.58
CA PRO A 64 -32.98 8.39 1.07
C PRO A 64 -32.12 9.32 1.93
N THR A 65 -30.89 8.91 2.22
CA THR A 65 -29.89 9.79 2.83
C THR A 65 -29.07 10.51 1.76
N ARG A 66 -28.68 11.75 2.07
CA ARG A 66 -27.69 12.53 1.29
C ARG A 66 -26.42 12.81 2.09
N SER A 67 -26.29 12.23 3.28
CA SER A 67 -25.11 12.39 4.12
C SER A 67 -23.91 11.72 3.44
N GLU A 68 -22.96 12.53 2.96
CA GLU A 68 -21.75 12.04 2.29
C GLU A 68 -20.97 11.04 3.17
N PRO A 69 -20.76 11.27 4.48
CA PRO A 69 -20.11 10.27 5.34
C PRO A 69 -20.87 8.94 5.39
N LEU A 70 -22.20 8.95 5.49
CA LEU A 70 -22.97 7.70 5.54
C LEU A 70 -22.97 6.96 4.18
N LEU A 71 -22.96 7.71 3.07
CA LEU A 71 -22.86 7.14 1.73
C LEU A 71 -21.49 6.51 1.50
N ALA A 72 -20.40 7.20 1.85
CA ALA A 72 -19.05 6.67 1.76
C ALA A 72 -18.88 5.41 2.64
N ALA A 73 -19.39 5.43 3.87
CA ALA A 73 -19.31 4.29 4.80
C ALA A 73 -20.05 3.09 4.25
N SER A 74 -21.26 3.30 3.73
CA SER A 74 -22.08 2.24 3.16
C SER A 74 -21.45 1.68 1.87
N ALA A 75 -20.79 2.50 1.05
CA ALA A 75 -20.08 2.02 -0.12
C ALA A 75 -18.89 1.11 0.26
N LEU A 76 -18.09 1.51 1.25
CA LEU A 76 -16.98 0.72 1.78
C LEU A 76 -17.47 -0.64 2.32
N VAL A 77 -18.49 -0.61 3.19
CA VAL A 77 -19.10 -1.81 3.78
C VAL A 77 -19.64 -2.75 2.70
N ALA A 78 -20.35 -2.23 1.71
CA ALA A 78 -20.91 -3.01 0.61
C ALA A 78 -19.81 -3.71 -0.21
N ASP A 79 -18.71 -3.02 -0.52
CA ASP A 79 -17.58 -3.61 -1.25
C ASP A 79 -16.84 -4.65 -0.39
N CYS A 80 -16.67 -4.40 0.92
CA CYS A 80 -16.09 -5.36 1.87
C CYS A 80 -16.92 -6.64 1.98
N TYR A 81 -18.25 -6.54 2.05
CA TYR A 81 -19.12 -7.73 2.13
C TYR A 81 -19.01 -8.60 0.88
N GLN A 82 -18.88 -7.99 -0.31
CA GLN A 82 -18.60 -8.74 -1.53
C GLN A 82 -17.25 -9.48 -1.43
N LEU A 83 -16.20 -8.79 -0.97
CA LEU A 83 -14.89 -9.40 -0.76
C LEU A 83 -14.97 -10.57 0.23
N PHE A 84 -15.65 -10.40 1.37
CA PHE A 84 -15.74 -11.45 2.39
C PHE A 84 -16.50 -12.68 1.92
N LEU A 85 -17.54 -12.51 1.11
CA LEU A 85 -18.36 -13.61 0.61
C LEU A 85 -17.72 -14.34 -0.57
N LEU A 86 -17.06 -13.60 -1.48
CA LEU A 86 -16.58 -14.13 -2.75
C LEU A 86 -15.07 -14.37 -2.77
N GLY A 87 -14.31 -13.72 -1.89
CA GLY A 87 -12.86 -13.85 -1.73
C GLY A 87 -12.11 -13.77 -3.07
N PRO A 88 -11.41 -14.85 -3.49
CA PRO A 88 -10.71 -14.89 -4.78
C PRO A 88 -11.60 -14.60 -5.99
N LEU A 89 -12.88 -14.98 -5.96
CA LEU A 89 -13.80 -14.72 -7.07
C LEU A 89 -14.00 -13.22 -7.29
N TRP A 90 -14.15 -12.45 -6.21
CA TRP A 90 -14.24 -10.99 -6.28
C TRP A 90 -12.97 -10.37 -6.88
N LEU A 91 -11.79 -10.83 -6.45
CA LEU A 91 -10.52 -10.35 -7.01
C LEU A 91 -10.43 -10.64 -8.51
N THR A 92 -10.76 -11.85 -8.96
CA THR A 92 -10.69 -12.20 -10.39
C THR A 92 -11.63 -11.36 -11.26
N GLN A 93 -12.82 -11.02 -10.74
CA GLN A 93 -13.78 -10.16 -11.44
C GLN A 93 -13.31 -8.70 -11.54
N ARG A 94 -12.59 -8.22 -10.52
CA ARG A 94 -12.03 -6.87 -10.48
C ARG A 94 -10.81 -6.73 -11.37
N LEU A 95 -9.95 -7.75 -11.38
CA LEU A 95 -8.60 -7.64 -11.93
C LEU A 95 -8.50 -7.94 -13.43
N GLY A 96 -9.56 -8.32 -14.14
CA GLY A 96 -9.55 -8.47 -15.60
C GLY A 96 -8.48 -9.43 -16.17
N ALA A 97 -8.45 -9.65 -17.48
CA ALA A 97 -7.50 -10.57 -18.12
C ALA A 97 -6.09 -9.98 -18.34
N SER A 98 -5.95 -8.65 -18.35
CA SER A 98 -4.72 -7.93 -18.72
C SER A 98 -3.83 -7.51 -17.56
N THR A 99 -4.19 -7.85 -16.31
CA THR A 99 -3.67 -7.14 -15.12
C THR A 99 -2.89 -8.04 -14.14
N ARG A 100 -2.23 -9.07 -14.68
CA ARG A 100 -1.28 -9.93 -13.92
C ARG A 100 -0.19 -9.13 -13.20
N SER A 101 0.11 -7.91 -13.64
CA SER A 101 1.07 -6.99 -13.01
C SER A 101 0.63 -6.41 -11.66
N ARG A 102 -0.61 -6.64 -11.22
CA ARG A 102 -1.15 -6.11 -9.94
C ARG A 102 -1.32 -7.16 -8.86
N ILE A 103 -0.90 -8.40 -9.12
CA ILE A 103 -0.92 -9.50 -8.16
C ILE A 103 0.51 -9.97 -7.91
N ALA A 104 0.89 -10.08 -6.65
CA ALA A 104 2.17 -10.62 -6.23
C ALA A 104 1.97 -11.75 -5.21
N LEU A 105 2.92 -12.69 -5.17
CA LEU A 105 3.01 -13.63 -4.07
C LEU A 105 3.76 -12.93 -2.93
N GLY A 106 3.15 -12.87 -1.75
CA GLY A 106 3.81 -12.40 -0.53
C GLY A 106 4.56 -13.53 0.18
N GLY A 107 4.88 -13.32 1.46
CA GLY A 107 5.45 -14.37 2.31
C GLY A 107 4.46 -15.48 2.67
N ARG A 108 4.94 -16.48 3.41
CA ARG A 108 4.09 -17.44 4.11
C ARG A 108 3.53 -16.84 5.40
N VAL A 109 2.37 -17.31 5.82
CA VAL A 109 1.75 -16.94 7.09
C VAL A 109 1.01 -18.13 7.67
N ASP A 110 1.10 -18.34 8.98
CA ASP A 110 0.23 -19.28 9.68
C ASP A 110 -1.10 -18.58 10.02
N VAL A 111 -2.22 -19.20 9.64
CA VAL A 111 -3.56 -18.74 10.00
C VAL A 111 -4.27 -19.88 10.72
N ASP A 112 -4.29 -19.81 12.05
CA ASP A 112 -4.91 -20.81 12.92
C ASP A 112 -4.43 -22.25 12.65
N GLY A 113 -3.11 -22.43 12.48
CA GLY A 113 -2.47 -23.71 12.20
C GLY A 113 -2.49 -24.13 10.72
N HIS A 114 -2.97 -23.25 9.84
CA HIS A 114 -2.92 -23.45 8.39
C HIS A 114 -1.78 -22.63 7.79
N GLU A 115 -0.78 -23.29 7.21
CA GLU A 115 0.23 -22.63 6.40
C GLU A 115 -0.42 -22.05 5.13
N CYS A 116 -0.36 -20.73 5.00
CA CYS A 116 -0.96 -19.99 3.91
C CYS A 116 0.09 -19.22 3.12
N GLN A 117 -0.15 -19.09 1.81
CA GLN A 117 0.56 -18.20 0.92
C GLN A 117 -0.18 -16.87 0.82
N TRP A 118 0.48 -15.75 1.08
CA TRP A 118 -0.09 -14.46 0.74
C TRP A 118 -0.16 -14.27 -0.78
N VAL A 119 -1.32 -13.86 -1.27
CA VAL A 119 -1.55 -13.35 -2.61
C VAL A 119 -1.99 -11.90 -2.45
N GLN A 120 -1.09 -10.98 -2.79
CA GLN A 120 -1.28 -9.55 -2.61
C GLN A 120 -1.80 -8.94 -3.90
N ALA A 121 -2.89 -8.19 -3.84
CA ALA A 121 -3.50 -7.58 -5.01
C ALA A 121 -3.78 -6.09 -4.77
N TRP A 122 -3.41 -5.27 -5.74
CA TRP A 122 -3.79 -3.86 -5.79
C TRP A 122 -5.05 -3.71 -6.62
N VAL A 123 -6.14 -3.25 -6.02
CA VAL A 123 -7.47 -3.19 -6.68
C VAL A 123 -7.83 -1.75 -6.99
N SER A 124 -8.22 -1.49 -8.25
CA SER A 124 -8.71 -0.19 -8.70
C SER A 124 -9.96 -0.38 -9.56
N PRO A 125 -11.07 0.32 -9.27
CA PRO A 125 -11.25 1.16 -8.07
C PRO A 125 -11.14 0.33 -6.78
N GLY A 126 -10.67 0.95 -5.71
CA GLY A 126 -10.49 0.32 -4.40
C GLY A 126 -11.83 0.08 -3.69
N LEU A 127 -11.80 -0.15 -2.38
CA LEU A 127 -12.99 -0.45 -1.60
C LEU A 127 -13.74 0.85 -1.26
N GLY A 128 -15.04 0.90 -1.57
CA GLY A 128 -15.84 2.11 -1.38
C GLY A 128 -15.55 3.16 -2.45
N GLN A 129 -15.20 4.37 -2.03
CA GLN A 129 -15.00 5.53 -2.90
C GLN A 129 -13.53 5.95 -3.02
N VAL A 130 -12.61 4.98 -3.07
CA VAL A 130 -11.18 5.25 -3.27
C VAL A 130 -10.68 4.72 -4.60
N ALA A 131 -9.68 5.40 -5.16
CA ALA A 131 -9.09 5.04 -6.44
C ALA A 131 -8.31 3.71 -6.39
N LEU A 132 -7.77 3.37 -5.22
CA LEU A 132 -6.88 2.23 -5.04
C LEU A 132 -6.91 1.73 -3.59
N ASP A 133 -6.98 0.41 -3.42
CA ASP A 133 -6.72 -0.27 -2.15
C ASP A 133 -5.84 -1.50 -2.37
N ARG A 134 -5.17 -1.93 -1.30
CA ARG A 134 -4.51 -3.24 -1.26
C ARG A 134 -5.46 -4.26 -0.62
N VAL A 135 -5.58 -5.41 -1.26
CA VAL A 135 -6.29 -6.59 -0.74
C VAL A 135 -5.34 -7.78 -0.84
N ASP A 136 -5.01 -8.35 0.30
CA ASP A 136 -4.16 -9.54 0.42
C ASP A 136 -5.03 -10.73 0.85
N LEU A 137 -4.86 -11.88 0.20
CA LEU A 137 -5.50 -13.15 0.57
C LEU A 137 -4.45 -14.13 1.09
N ALA A 138 -4.64 -14.65 2.29
CA ALA A 138 -3.88 -15.79 2.79
C ALA A 138 -4.57 -17.07 2.32
N ILE A 139 -3.98 -17.75 1.34
CA ILE A 139 -4.53 -18.95 0.72
C ILE A 139 -3.78 -20.17 1.26
N ASP A 140 -4.49 -21.08 1.91
CA ASP A 140 -3.95 -22.33 2.43
C ASP A 140 -3.25 -23.12 1.32
N VAL A 141 -1.99 -23.49 1.57
CA VAL A 141 -1.13 -24.10 0.55
C VAL A 141 -1.58 -25.52 0.20
N SER A 142 -2.24 -26.21 1.13
CA SER A 142 -2.65 -27.61 1.00
C SER A 142 -4.00 -27.76 0.27
N ASN A 143 -4.99 -26.96 0.65
CA ASN A 143 -6.37 -27.11 0.18
C ASN A 143 -6.87 -25.90 -0.64
N ARG A 144 -6.05 -24.87 -0.81
CA ARG A 144 -6.33 -23.67 -1.61
C ARG A 144 -7.52 -22.84 -1.14
N ILE A 145 -7.92 -23.00 0.11
CA ILE A 145 -8.99 -22.21 0.72
C ILE A 145 -8.38 -20.91 1.25
N THR A 146 -9.01 -19.76 0.94
CA THR A 146 -8.66 -18.50 1.59
C THR A 146 -9.01 -18.59 3.07
N ARG A 147 -8.04 -18.38 3.96
CA ARG A 147 -8.24 -18.42 5.42
C ARG A 147 -8.36 -17.03 6.01
N ARG A 148 -7.61 -16.07 5.47
CA ARG A 148 -7.62 -14.67 5.90
C ARG A 148 -7.62 -13.73 4.70
N MET A 149 -8.31 -12.62 4.85
CA MET A 149 -8.27 -11.48 3.94
C MET A 149 -7.75 -10.29 4.72
N ARG A 150 -6.83 -9.52 4.14
CA ARG A 150 -6.31 -8.28 4.72
C ARG A 150 -6.49 -7.16 3.73
N PHE A 151 -6.93 -5.99 4.19
CA PHE A 151 -7.18 -4.87 3.28
C PHE A 151 -6.96 -3.53 3.96
N THR A 152 -6.61 -2.53 3.15
CA THR A 152 -6.46 -1.14 3.56
C THR A 152 -7.82 -0.44 3.61
N LEU A 153 -7.95 0.54 4.50
CA LEU A 153 -9.17 1.34 4.69
C LEU A 153 -8.92 2.82 4.33
N GLU A 154 -8.52 3.10 3.09
CA GLU A 154 -8.07 4.43 2.67
C GLU A 154 -9.18 5.49 2.57
N GLY A 155 -10.44 5.05 2.50
CA GLY A 155 -11.59 5.90 2.18
C GLY A 155 -12.16 6.75 3.30
N PHE A 156 -11.70 6.58 4.55
CA PHE A 156 -12.25 7.28 5.70
C PHE A 156 -11.20 8.06 6.47
N ALA A 157 -11.44 9.34 6.74
CA ALA A 157 -10.47 10.21 7.40
C ALA A 157 -9.98 9.68 8.77
N ARG A 158 -10.83 8.94 9.50
CA ARG A 158 -10.47 8.32 10.80
C ARG A 158 -9.80 6.94 10.69
N THR A 159 -9.78 6.36 9.49
CA THR A 159 -9.28 5.00 9.23
C THR A 159 -8.29 4.95 8.10
N ARG A 160 -7.91 6.08 7.51
CA ARG A 160 -6.93 6.17 6.43
C ARG A 160 -5.60 5.60 6.95
N GLY A 161 -5.03 4.64 6.21
CA GLY A 161 -3.88 3.86 6.66
C GLY A 161 -4.20 2.75 7.66
N ALA A 162 -5.46 2.57 8.10
CA ALA A 162 -5.86 1.43 8.92
C ALA A 162 -5.89 0.16 8.06
N VAL A 163 -5.55 -0.95 8.71
CA VAL A 163 -5.54 -2.27 8.09
C VAL A 163 -6.48 -3.16 8.86
N ALA A 164 -7.43 -3.76 8.15
CA ALA A 164 -8.35 -4.74 8.68
C ALA A 164 -7.98 -6.14 8.21
N GLU A 165 -8.29 -7.13 9.04
CA GLU A 165 -8.18 -8.55 8.71
C GLU A 165 -9.50 -9.25 8.99
N THR A 166 -9.93 -10.07 8.05
CA THR A 166 -11.10 -10.94 8.17
C THR A 166 -10.67 -12.39 8.01
N ASP A 167 -10.80 -13.17 9.07
CA ASP A 167 -10.63 -14.63 9.03
C ASP A 167 -11.93 -15.31 8.64
N THR A 168 -11.79 -16.44 7.97
CA THR A 168 -12.91 -17.21 7.42
C THR A 168 -12.86 -18.65 7.89
N TYR A 169 -14.02 -19.14 8.31
CA TYR A 169 -14.18 -20.42 8.99
C TYR A 169 -15.39 -21.19 8.44
N GLU A 170 -15.48 -22.45 8.86
CA GLU A 170 -16.68 -23.27 8.67
C GLU A 170 -17.08 -23.38 7.18
N HIS A 171 -16.11 -23.47 6.27
CA HIS A 171 -16.36 -23.41 4.83
C HIS A 171 -17.28 -24.54 4.33
N GLU A 172 -18.34 -24.20 3.59
CA GLU A 172 -19.28 -25.16 3.02
C GLU A 172 -19.40 -25.00 1.50
N ARG A 173 -19.43 -26.12 0.76
CA ARG A 173 -19.69 -26.10 -0.68
C ARG A 173 -21.19 -26.17 -0.95
N ARG A 174 -21.73 -25.15 -1.60
CA ARG A 174 -23.15 -25.06 -2.00
C ARG A 174 -23.22 -24.51 -3.42
N ASP A 175 -23.98 -25.20 -4.28
CA ASP A 175 -24.13 -24.86 -5.70
C ASP A 175 -22.77 -24.63 -6.39
N GLY A 176 -21.82 -25.54 -6.15
CA GLY A 176 -20.48 -25.48 -6.75
C GLY A 176 -19.54 -24.42 -6.18
N ILE A 177 -20.02 -23.49 -5.36
CA ILE A 177 -19.23 -22.41 -4.76
C ILE A 177 -18.88 -22.78 -3.32
N LEU A 178 -17.66 -22.45 -2.88
CA LEU A 178 -17.21 -22.65 -1.49
C LEU A 178 -17.44 -21.36 -0.71
N TRP A 179 -18.24 -21.43 0.35
CA TRP A 179 -18.68 -20.26 1.12
C TRP A 179 -18.06 -20.25 2.51
N PRO A 180 -17.54 -19.11 2.99
CA PRO A 180 -17.09 -18.96 4.38
C PRO A 180 -18.31 -18.76 5.28
N MET A 181 -18.79 -19.82 5.95
CA MET A 181 -20.04 -19.76 6.72
C MET A 181 -19.92 -18.94 8.00
N ARG A 182 -18.70 -18.67 8.47
CA ARG A 182 -18.40 -17.73 9.53
C ARG A 182 -17.21 -16.86 9.16
N SER A 183 -17.27 -15.59 9.52
CA SER A 183 -16.17 -14.65 9.37
C SER A 183 -15.94 -13.85 10.65
N PHE A 184 -14.68 -13.54 10.93
CA PHE A 184 -14.27 -12.75 12.09
C PHE A 184 -13.32 -11.63 11.65
N GLU A 185 -13.74 -10.40 11.85
CA GLU A 185 -13.00 -9.20 11.46
C GLU A 185 -12.38 -8.49 12.66
N ARG A 186 -11.16 -7.99 12.46
CA ARG A 186 -10.43 -7.13 13.40
C ARG A 186 -9.65 -6.05 12.67
N VAL A 187 -9.38 -4.96 13.38
CA VAL A 187 -8.52 -3.87 12.91
C VAL A 187 -7.13 -4.07 13.50
N VAL A 188 -6.17 -4.50 12.67
CA VAL A 188 -4.80 -4.82 13.10
C VAL A 188 -3.90 -3.60 13.19
N HIS A 189 -4.16 -2.57 12.39
CA HIS A 189 -3.47 -1.29 12.47
C HIS A 189 -4.48 -0.14 12.39
N PRO A 190 -4.36 0.91 13.21
CA PRO A 190 -3.42 1.09 14.33
C PRO A 190 -3.87 0.38 15.62
N LEU A 191 -5.02 -0.29 15.61
CA LEU A 191 -5.75 -0.72 16.82
C LEU A 191 -5.31 -2.10 17.38
N GLY A 192 -4.15 -2.62 16.99
CA GLY A 192 -3.52 -3.78 17.63
C GLY A 192 -4.33 -5.07 17.61
N GLY A 193 -5.24 -5.25 16.64
CA GLY A 193 -6.09 -6.43 16.52
C GLY A 193 -7.44 -6.31 17.21
N LEU A 194 -7.93 -5.09 17.45
CA LEU A 194 -9.26 -4.85 18.03
C LEU A 194 -10.35 -5.55 17.21
N ALA A 195 -11.11 -6.45 17.86
CA ALA A 195 -12.23 -7.13 17.25
C ALA A 195 -13.30 -6.13 16.78
N ALA A 196 -13.69 -6.24 15.51
CA ALA A 196 -14.70 -5.40 14.88
C ALA A 196 -16.03 -6.15 14.78
N HIS A 197 -16.06 -7.29 14.07
CA HIS A 197 -17.28 -8.05 13.80
C HIS A 197 -17.03 -9.57 13.84
N ASP A 198 -18.04 -10.34 14.26
CA ASP A 198 -18.10 -11.80 14.13
C ASP A 198 -19.48 -12.15 13.56
N TRP A 199 -19.55 -12.80 12.41
CA TRP A 199 -20.84 -13.08 11.78
C TRP A 199 -20.91 -14.44 11.12
N ARG A 200 -22.15 -14.91 10.92
CA ARG A 200 -22.44 -16.19 10.28
C ARG A 200 -23.47 -16.07 9.17
N ILE A 201 -23.26 -16.83 8.10
CA ILE A 201 -24.26 -17.06 7.06
C ILE A 201 -25.30 -18.04 7.61
N THR A 202 -26.56 -17.62 7.62
CA THR A 202 -27.70 -18.38 8.17
C THR A 202 -28.71 -18.83 7.11
N GLY A 203 -28.51 -18.39 5.87
CA GLY A 203 -29.27 -18.82 4.72
C GLY A 203 -28.57 -18.41 3.43
N LEU A 204 -28.55 -19.31 2.45
CA LEU A 204 -27.85 -19.12 1.19
C LEU A 204 -28.64 -19.72 0.04
N ASP A 205 -28.85 -18.92 -0.99
CA ASP A 205 -29.44 -19.34 -2.25
C ASP A 205 -28.59 -18.88 -3.44
N VAL A 206 -28.57 -19.69 -4.49
CA VAL A 206 -27.92 -19.36 -5.76
C VAL A 206 -28.96 -19.50 -6.88
N ASP A 207 -28.95 -18.58 -7.83
CA ASP A 207 -29.75 -18.62 -9.07
C ASP A 207 -31.26 -18.50 -8.92
N ARG A 208 -31.72 -17.56 -8.08
CA ARG A 208 -33.16 -17.25 -7.96
C ARG A 208 -33.78 -16.55 -9.18
N GLY A 209 -32.99 -16.19 -10.19
CA GLY A 209 -33.49 -15.58 -11.42
C GLY A 209 -33.91 -14.12 -11.31
N TYR A 210 -33.38 -13.37 -10.33
CA TYR A 210 -33.57 -11.91 -10.25
C TYR A 210 -32.54 -11.15 -11.09
N GLY A 211 -32.93 -9.96 -11.56
CA GLY A 211 -32.07 -8.99 -12.27
C GLY A 211 -31.94 -7.67 -11.52
N LEU A 212 -31.28 -6.66 -12.12
CA LEU A 212 -31.06 -5.34 -11.49
C LEU A 212 -32.36 -4.65 -11.06
N ALA A 213 -33.40 -4.69 -11.89
CA ALA A 213 -34.70 -4.08 -11.60
C ALA A 213 -35.35 -4.61 -10.30
N ASP A 214 -35.01 -5.84 -9.89
CA ASP A 214 -35.53 -6.44 -8.66
C ASP A 214 -34.82 -5.95 -7.39
N VAL A 215 -33.65 -5.30 -7.53
CA VAL A 215 -32.72 -5.04 -6.43
C VAL A 215 -32.15 -3.61 -6.38
N GLU A 216 -32.34 -2.78 -7.41
CA GLU A 216 -31.79 -1.42 -7.47
C GLU A 216 -32.59 -0.37 -6.69
N GLY A 217 -33.82 -0.72 -6.29
CA GLY A 217 -34.72 0.15 -5.55
C GLY A 217 -34.46 0.17 -4.03
N ARG A 218 -35.36 0.83 -3.29
CA ARG A 218 -35.30 0.93 -1.81
C ARG A 218 -35.67 -0.37 -1.06
N GLN A 219 -36.05 -1.41 -1.78
CA GLN A 219 -36.37 -2.74 -1.24
C GLN A 219 -36.24 -3.80 -2.35
N PHE A 220 -36.07 -5.05 -1.95
CA PHE A 220 -36.11 -6.17 -2.89
C PHE A 220 -37.55 -6.44 -3.35
N ILE A 221 -37.71 -6.67 -4.65
CA ILE A 221 -38.98 -7.02 -5.29
C ILE A 221 -38.84 -8.29 -6.15
N GLY A 222 -39.93 -8.75 -6.75
CA GLY A 222 -39.91 -9.87 -7.68
C GLY A 222 -39.27 -11.13 -7.08
N ALA A 223 -38.38 -11.76 -7.87
CA ALA A 223 -37.66 -12.97 -7.45
C ALA A 223 -36.63 -12.73 -6.32
N ALA A 224 -36.25 -11.47 -6.05
CA ALA A 224 -35.33 -11.11 -4.97
C ALA A 224 -36.03 -10.90 -3.61
N ALA A 225 -37.37 -10.76 -3.60
CA ALA A 225 -38.14 -10.33 -2.42
C ALA A 225 -38.08 -11.31 -1.24
N ALA A 226 -38.16 -12.61 -1.52
CA ALA A 226 -38.12 -13.63 -0.46
C ALA A 226 -36.73 -13.72 0.18
N THR A 227 -36.67 -14.04 1.47
CA THR A 227 -35.40 -14.32 2.17
C THR A 227 -34.78 -15.64 1.69
N SER A 228 -33.47 -15.84 1.83
CA SER A 228 -32.81 -17.14 1.53
C SER A 228 -33.34 -18.28 2.40
N HIS A 229 -33.28 -19.52 1.90
CA HIS A 229 -33.59 -20.72 2.67
C HIS A 229 -32.55 -20.92 3.78
N GLN A 230 -33.01 -21.33 4.97
CA GLN A 230 -32.12 -21.47 6.14
C GLN A 230 -31.06 -22.55 5.91
N THR A 231 -29.83 -22.26 6.28
CA THR A 231 -28.76 -23.25 6.39
C THR A 231 -28.91 -23.97 7.73
N GLY A 232 -29.21 -25.27 7.74
CA GLY A 232 -29.38 -26.03 8.99
C GLY A 232 -28.15 -25.88 9.90
N SER A 233 -28.25 -25.14 11.00
CA SER A 233 -27.10 -24.79 11.85
C SER A 233 -27.04 -25.72 13.07
N ARG A 234 -25.93 -26.46 13.27
CA ARG A 234 -25.61 -27.04 14.58
C ARG A 234 -25.21 -25.90 15.52
N ARG A 235 -25.94 -25.73 16.64
CA ARG A 235 -25.51 -24.85 17.73
C ARG A 235 -24.27 -25.43 18.38
N ILE A 236 -23.14 -24.71 18.34
CA ILE A 236 -21.97 -24.98 19.19
C ILE A 236 -21.86 -23.81 20.17
N ALA A 237 -21.80 -24.12 21.46
CA ALA A 237 -21.71 -23.14 22.54
C ALA A 237 -20.39 -22.34 22.43
N LEU A 238 -20.50 -21.02 22.36
CA LEU A 238 -19.35 -20.11 22.34
C LEU A 238 -18.73 -20.05 23.74
N GLY A 239 -17.45 -20.40 23.84
CA GLY A 239 -16.61 -20.11 25.00
C GLY A 239 -16.50 -18.60 25.24
N SER A 240 -16.66 -18.23 26.51
CA SER A 240 -16.81 -16.88 27.05
C SER A 240 -15.60 -15.96 26.80
N ARG A 241 -15.69 -15.12 25.77
CA ARG A 241 -15.03 -13.80 25.72
C ARG A 241 -16.05 -12.77 25.20
N PRO A 242 -16.06 -11.51 25.70
CA PRO A 242 -17.03 -10.51 25.26
C PRO A 242 -16.67 -10.06 23.84
N ILE A 243 -17.43 -10.53 22.85
CA ILE A 243 -17.39 -10.03 21.47
C ILE A 243 -18.43 -8.90 21.36
N PRO A 244 -18.07 -7.71 20.87
CA PRO A 244 -18.96 -6.55 20.94
C PRO A 244 -20.15 -6.59 19.96
N PHE A 245 -20.12 -7.44 18.92
CA PHE A 245 -21.16 -7.49 17.89
C PHE A 245 -21.21 -8.85 17.17
N VAL A 246 -22.38 -9.48 17.13
CA VAL A 246 -22.63 -10.74 16.40
C VAL A 246 -23.75 -10.53 15.38
N GLU A 247 -23.43 -10.51 14.08
CA GLU A 247 -24.42 -10.34 13.01
C GLU A 247 -24.85 -11.68 12.39
N ARG A 248 -26.12 -11.77 11.98
CA ARG A 248 -26.61 -12.89 11.17
C ARG A 248 -26.85 -12.42 9.75
N GLN A 249 -26.23 -13.12 8.81
CA GLN A 249 -26.21 -12.78 7.39
C GLN A 249 -27.04 -13.79 6.58
N ARG A 250 -27.71 -13.32 5.53
CA ARG A 250 -28.44 -14.15 4.57
C ARG A 250 -28.17 -13.69 3.15
N THR A 251 -27.54 -14.55 2.35
CA THR A 251 -27.00 -14.14 1.05
C THR A 251 -27.72 -14.85 -0.09
N ILE A 252 -27.98 -14.13 -1.17
CA ILE A 252 -28.46 -14.70 -2.43
C ILE A 252 -27.55 -14.22 -3.57
N LEU A 253 -27.15 -15.15 -4.43
CA LEU A 253 -26.30 -14.90 -5.59
C LEU A 253 -27.04 -15.23 -6.89
N SER A 254 -26.97 -14.39 -7.92
CA SER A 254 -27.44 -14.73 -9.27
C SER A 254 -26.28 -15.11 -10.18
N ARG A 255 -26.36 -16.24 -10.90
CA ARG A 255 -25.48 -16.62 -12.01
C ARG A 255 -26.09 -16.15 -13.32
N SER A 256 -25.62 -15.02 -13.83
CA SER A 256 -25.82 -14.68 -15.25
C SER A 256 -24.70 -15.32 -16.07
N ARG A 257 -25.00 -16.39 -16.84
CA ARG A 257 -24.13 -17.12 -17.81
C ARG A 257 -22.62 -16.86 -17.66
N LEU A 258 -22.04 -17.19 -16.51
CA LEU A 258 -20.59 -17.22 -16.30
C LEU A 258 -20.11 -18.59 -16.78
N SER A 259 -19.25 -18.62 -17.80
CA SER A 259 -18.54 -19.84 -18.14
C SER A 259 -17.49 -20.09 -17.05
N TRP A 260 -17.76 -21.00 -16.12
CA TRP A 260 -16.84 -21.41 -15.06
C TRP A 260 -15.67 -22.28 -15.57
N ASN A 261 -15.17 -21.99 -16.77
CA ASN A 261 -14.08 -22.70 -17.43
C ASN A 261 -12.76 -21.91 -17.43
N THR A 262 -12.52 -21.08 -16.41
CA THR A 262 -11.17 -20.57 -16.18
C THR A 262 -10.42 -21.57 -15.32
N LYS A 263 -9.78 -22.56 -15.96
CA LYS A 263 -8.73 -23.35 -15.30
C LYS A 263 -7.67 -22.37 -14.79
N CYS A 264 -7.59 -22.21 -13.49
CA CYS A 264 -6.51 -21.49 -12.83
C CYS A 264 -5.28 -22.42 -12.83
N SER A 265 -4.58 -22.50 -13.95
CA SER A 265 -3.26 -23.13 -14.00
C SER A 265 -2.21 -22.10 -13.57
N MET A 266 -1.89 -22.12 -12.27
CA MET A 266 -0.69 -21.49 -11.73
C MET A 266 0.48 -22.47 -11.87
N LEU A 267 1.57 -21.99 -12.48
CA LEU A 267 2.95 -22.52 -12.56
C LEU A 267 3.30 -23.54 -13.65
N ASP A 268 4.20 -23.11 -14.54
CA ASP A 268 5.33 -23.86 -15.12
C ASP A 268 6.48 -22.83 -15.29
N SER A 269 7.67 -23.17 -14.79
CA SER A 269 8.88 -22.36 -14.74
C SER A 269 9.83 -22.52 -15.94
N SER A 270 9.39 -23.06 -17.08
CA SER A 270 10.27 -23.33 -18.22
C SER A 270 9.88 -22.55 -19.48
N GLY A 271 10.57 -21.43 -19.71
CA GLY A 271 10.34 -20.56 -20.87
C GLY A 271 10.80 -21.15 -22.22
N ARG A 272 10.01 -22.04 -22.85
CA ARG A 272 10.09 -22.34 -24.30
C ARG A 272 8.68 -22.52 -24.92
N ARG A 273 8.38 -21.77 -26.00
CA ARG A 273 7.12 -21.77 -26.80
C ARG A 273 7.19 -22.83 -27.96
N PRO A 274 6.16 -23.03 -28.86
CA PRO A 274 4.84 -22.39 -29.01
C PRO A 274 3.59 -23.31 -29.27
N VAL A 275 2.44 -22.65 -29.17
CA VAL A 275 1.03 -22.94 -29.55
C VAL A 275 0.73 -24.04 -30.58
N THR A 276 -0.20 -24.95 -30.26
CA THR A 276 -1.34 -25.38 -31.15
C THR A 276 -2.46 -26.13 -30.40
N SER A 277 -3.70 -25.66 -30.68
CA SER A 277 -5.03 -26.31 -30.69
C SER A 277 -5.63 -27.09 -29.49
N LEU A 278 -6.64 -26.44 -28.88
CA LEU A 278 -8.05 -26.84 -28.77
C LEU A 278 -8.47 -28.34 -28.69
N LEU A 279 -9.24 -28.62 -27.63
CA LEU A 279 -10.52 -29.37 -27.55
C LEU A 279 -10.66 -30.75 -28.20
N GLY A 280 -10.88 -31.76 -27.35
CA GLY A 280 -11.55 -33.01 -27.70
C GLY A 280 -11.95 -33.80 -26.45
N LYS A 281 -13.25 -33.91 -26.19
CA LYS A 281 -13.84 -34.78 -25.16
C LYS A 281 -13.70 -36.27 -25.56
N MET A 282 -13.86 -37.12 -24.55
CA MET A 282 -14.43 -38.48 -24.55
C MET A 282 -13.46 -39.66 -24.36
N ALA A 283 -13.95 -40.53 -23.47
CA ALA A 283 -13.74 -41.96 -23.36
C ALA A 283 -12.40 -42.49 -22.82
N ASP A 284 -12.45 -42.94 -21.56
CA ASP A 284 -12.48 -44.38 -21.24
C ASP A 284 -11.53 -45.26 -22.06
N TRP A 285 -10.46 -45.78 -21.44
CA TRP A 285 -10.19 -47.22 -21.27
C TRP A 285 -8.79 -47.49 -20.73
N SER A 286 -8.75 -48.58 -19.96
CA SER A 286 -7.64 -49.31 -19.38
C SER A 286 -6.51 -49.70 -20.35
N GLY A 287 -5.31 -49.86 -19.75
CA GLY A 287 -4.44 -50.99 -20.05
C GLY A 287 -3.19 -50.69 -20.88
N LEU A 288 -2.10 -51.36 -20.47
CA LEU A 288 -0.78 -51.47 -21.12
C LEU A 288 0.08 -50.22 -20.92
N GLY A 289 1.10 -50.23 -20.07
CA GLY A 289 2.14 -51.25 -19.96
C GLY A 289 3.23 -50.94 -20.98
N CYS A 290 4.22 -50.14 -20.59
CA CYS A 290 5.57 -50.21 -21.14
C CYS A 290 6.56 -49.47 -20.25
N SER A 291 7.30 -50.27 -19.50
CA SER A 291 8.54 -49.93 -18.82
C SER A 291 9.67 -49.67 -19.83
N VAL A 292 10.48 -48.64 -19.61
CA VAL A 292 11.91 -48.72 -19.93
C VAL A 292 12.71 -48.07 -18.80
N THR A 293 13.47 -48.91 -18.12
CA THR A 293 14.48 -48.59 -17.11
C THR A 293 15.84 -48.68 -17.80
N THR A 294 16.72 -47.69 -17.59
CA THR A 294 18.17 -47.92 -17.54
C THR A 294 18.83 -46.82 -16.70
N SER A 295 19.41 -47.23 -15.57
CA SER A 295 20.41 -46.50 -14.77
C SER A 295 21.82 -47.03 -15.12
N PRO A 296 22.89 -46.72 -14.38
CA PRO A 296 23.65 -45.46 -14.35
C PRO A 296 25.16 -45.69 -14.62
N LEU A 297 25.96 -44.63 -14.75
CA LEU A 297 27.42 -44.73 -14.57
C LEU A 297 27.95 -43.61 -13.66
N HIS A 298 28.85 -44.02 -12.78
CA HIS A 298 29.41 -43.35 -11.61
C HIS A 298 30.50 -42.32 -11.96
N THR A 299 30.45 -41.19 -11.24
CA THR A 299 31.48 -40.33 -10.60
C THR A 299 32.98 -40.45 -10.96
N PRO A 300 33.75 -39.32 -10.90
CA PRO A 300 34.24 -38.86 -9.59
C PRO A 300 34.15 -37.35 -9.32
N GLN A 301 34.11 -37.06 -8.02
CA GLN A 301 34.11 -35.75 -7.38
C GLN A 301 35.40 -34.97 -7.65
N VAL A 302 35.26 -33.66 -7.89
CA VAL A 302 36.29 -32.67 -7.60
C VAL A 302 35.66 -31.61 -6.71
N SER A 303 36.20 -31.49 -5.51
CA SER A 303 35.96 -30.41 -4.56
C SER A 303 36.41 -29.08 -5.16
N SER A 304 35.49 -28.15 -5.37
CA SER A 304 35.82 -26.74 -5.54
C SER A 304 35.04 -25.92 -4.51
N PHE A 305 35.81 -25.03 -3.90
CA PHE A 305 35.46 -24.15 -2.80
C PHE A 305 34.11 -23.45 -3.00
N HIS A 306 33.30 -23.42 -1.95
CA HIS A 306 32.17 -22.52 -1.84
C HIS A 306 32.68 -21.08 -1.99
N THR A 307 32.54 -20.52 -3.18
CA THR A 307 32.44 -19.07 -3.33
C THR A 307 31.08 -18.70 -2.73
N PRO A 308 31.01 -17.87 -1.67
CA PRO A 308 29.74 -17.36 -1.22
C PRO A 308 29.06 -16.69 -2.41
N LYS A 309 27.80 -17.04 -2.69
CA LYS A 309 26.97 -16.23 -3.59
C LYS A 309 26.98 -14.82 -3.03
N GLN A 310 27.73 -13.95 -3.69
CA GLN A 310 27.73 -12.52 -3.48
C GLN A 310 26.27 -12.09 -3.63
N GLN A 311 25.61 -11.82 -2.51
CA GLN A 311 24.29 -11.21 -2.50
C GLN A 311 24.44 -9.89 -3.26
N SER A 312 23.75 -9.74 -4.38
CA SER A 312 23.64 -8.45 -5.04
C SER A 312 22.96 -7.50 -4.06
N GLN A 313 23.75 -6.67 -3.40
CA GLN A 313 23.30 -5.57 -2.54
C GLN A 313 22.25 -4.74 -3.31
N PRO A 314 21.15 -4.32 -2.66
CA PRO A 314 20.15 -3.44 -3.29
C PRO A 314 20.78 -2.07 -3.57
N ARG A 315 20.60 -1.56 -4.80
CA ARG A 315 21.18 -0.28 -5.26
C ARG A 315 20.51 0.88 -4.52
N MET A 316 21.22 1.50 -3.57
CA MET A 316 20.76 2.69 -2.85
C MET A 316 21.43 3.95 -3.42
N LYS A 317 20.69 5.05 -3.55
CA LYS A 317 21.24 6.36 -3.91
C LYS A 317 20.59 7.54 -3.19
N LEU A 318 21.35 8.60 -2.92
CA LEU A 318 20.82 9.87 -2.43
C LEU A 318 20.05 10.57 -3.56
N ARG A 319 18.75 10.85 -3.37
CA ARG A 319 17.93 11.52 -4.40
C ARG A 319 17.53 12.93 -4.06
N GLN A 320 17.21 13.20 -2.80
CA GLN A 320 16.71 14.50 -2.41
C GLN A 320 17.17 14.89 -1.01
N VAL A 321 17.45 16.19 -0.84
CA VAL A 321 17.70 16.79 0.48
C VAL A 321 16.71 17.92 0.66
N ALA A 322 16.02 17.94 1.80
CA ALA A 322 15.05 18.98 2.13
C ALA A 322 15.57 19.89 3.25
N LEU A 323 15.32 21.19 3.09
CA LEU A 323 15.53 22.23 4.09
C LEU A 323 14.18 22.70 4.63
N ALA A 324 14.15 23.14 5.87
CA ALA A 324 13.02 23.88 6.44
C ALA A 324 13.39 25.36 6.55
N ALA A 325 12.46 26.24 6.23
CA ALA A 325 12.57 27.68 6.41
C ALA A 325 11.29 28.24 7.05
N SER A 326 11.39 29.35 7.79
CA SER A 326 10.17 30.06 8.24
C SER A 326 9.43 30.70 7.09
N THR A 327 10.16 31.19 6.09
CA THR A 327 9.63 31.89 4.91
C THR A 327 10.23 31.29 3.64
N LEU A 328 9.38 30.83 2.73
CA LEU A 328 9.80 30.11 1.52
C LEU A 328 10.50 31.03 0.50
N GLU A 329 9.87 32.15 0.15
CA GLU A 329 10.18 32.89 -1.08
C GLU A 329 11.62 33.43 -1.17
N PRO A 330 12.21 34.00 -0.10
CA PRO A 330 13.60 34.47 -0.16
C PRO A 330 14.59 33.33 -0.41
N ILE A 331 14.40 32.19 0.26
CA ILE A 331 15.27 31.02 0.13
C ILE A 331 15.10 30.39 -1.25
N ARG A 332 13.85 30.24 -1.71
CA ARG A 332 13.51 29.78 -3.06
C ARG A 332 14.21 30.62 -4.12
N THR A 333 14.09 31.94 -4.05
CA THR A 333 14.64 32.89 -5.02
C THR A 333 16.17 32.82 -5.08
N ASN A 334 16.82 32.79 -3.91
CA ASN A 334 18.27 32.67 -3.83
C ASN A 334 18.77 31.35 -4.43
N LEU A 335 18.12 30.23 -4.12
CA LEU A 335 18.51 28.93 -4.66
C LEU A 335 18.25 28.81 -6.17
N MET A 336 17.12 29.32 -6.67
CA MET A 336 16.85 29.35 -8.12
C MET A 336 17.91 30.18 -8.86
N THR A 337 18.32 31.31 -8.31
CA THR A 337 19.36 32.17 -8.88
C THR A 337 20.72 31.47 -8.84
N LEU A 338 21.10 30.92 -7.70
CA LEU A 338 22.36 30.21 -7.48
C LEU A 338 22.53 29.01 -8.45
N LEU A 339 21.47 28.22 -8.62
CA LEU A 339 21.48 27.02 -9.48
C LEU A 339 21.23 27.36 -10.95
N GLY A 340 20.75 28.57 -11.26
CA GLY A 340 20.38 28.99 -12.60
C GLY A 340 19.15 28.24 -13.11
N LEU A 341 18.09 28.19 -12.30
CA LEU A 341 16.82 27.55 -12.61
C LEU A 341 15.76 28.58 -13.02
N ASP A 342 15.00 28.29 -14.06
CA ASP A 342 13.89 29.15 -14.52
C ASP A 342 12.53 28.73 -13.95
N ALA A 343 12.42 27.48 -13.48
CA ALA A 343 11.21 26.93 -12.89
C ALA A 343 11.53 25.82 -11.88
N ASP A 344 10.63 25.65 -10.92
CA ASP A 344 10.66 24.68 -9.83
C ASP A 344 9.33 23.92 -9.75
N PHE A 345 9.10 23.14 -8.70
CA PHE A 345 7.80 22.53 -8.40
C PHE A 345 7.27 23.02 -7.07
N ALA A 346 6.01 23.45 -7.02
CA ALA A 346 5.28 23.53 -5.76
C ALA A 346 4.42 22.28 -5.64
N ASP A 347 4.81 21.34 -4.78
CA ASP A 347 4.09 20.09 -4.57
C ASP A 347 2.84 20.35 -3.71
N PRO A 348 1.61 20.18 -4.23
CA PRO A 348 0.41 20.30 -3.40
C PRO A 348 0.34 19.24 -2.29
N GLY A 349 1.08 18.12 -2.41
CA GLY A 349 1.12 17.04 -1.44
C GLY A 349 1.63 17.47 -0.07
N VAL A 350 2.56 18.43 0.01
CA VAL A 350 3.08 18.89 1.32
C VAL A 350 2.05 19.67 2.14
N GLY A 351 0.94 20.11 1.51
CA GLY A 351 -0.19 20.73 2.18
C GLY A 351 -0.83 19.85 3.24
N GLU A 352 -0.77 18.52 3.10
CA GLU A 352 -1.21 17.56 4.12
C GLU A 352 -0.51 17.79 5.47
N PHE A 353 0.76 18.17 5.42
CA PHE A 353 1.59 18.46 6.59
C PHE A 353 1.47 19.90 7.08
N GLY A 354 0.63 20.73 6.44
CA GLY A 354 0.53 22.16 6.72
C GLY A 354 1.73 22.95 6.23
N LEU A 355 2.31 22.52 5.10
CA LEU A 355 3.48 23.13 4.50
C LEU A 355 3.15 23.59 3.07
N HIS A 356 3.98 24.50 2.56
CA HIS A 356 4.19 24.70 1.13
C HIS A 356 5.68 24.50 0.82
N ASN A 357 6.04 24.25 -0.43
CA ASN A 357 7.42 23.96 -0.78
C ASN A 357 7.85 24.49 -2.16
N THR A 358 9.14 24.40 -2.40
CA THR A 358 9.77 24.42 -3.72
C THR A 358 10.62 23.16 -3.87
N VAL A 359 10.50 22.44 -4.98
CA VAL A 359 11.41 21.35 -5.37
C VAL A 359 12.18 21.78 -6.61
N GLN A 360 13.50 21.85 -6.46
CA GLN A 360 14.44 22.37 -7.45
C GLN A 360 15.29 21.23 -8.01
N VAL A 361 15.29 21.09 -9.34
CA VAL A 361 15.94 19.98 -10.05
C VAL A 361 17.41 20.28 -10.30
N ILE A 362 18.29 19.38 -9.85
CA ILE A 362 19.73 19.42 -10.11
C ILE A 362 20.13 18.07 -10.73
N GLY A 363 20.12 18.02 -12.07
CA GLY A 363 20.28 16.74 -12.80
C GLY A 363 19.13 15.78 -12.51
N ASP A 364 19.42 14.61 -11.95
CA ASP A 364 18.43 13.62 -11.49
C ASP A 364 18.27 13.60 -9.95
N THR A 365 18.78 14.63 -9.27
CA THR A 365 18.66 14.86 -7.82
C THR A 365 17.88 16.15 -7.54
N TYR A 366 17.40 16.31 -6.31
CA TYR A 366 16.44 17.37 -5.99
C TYR A 366 16.76 18.06 -4.68
N LEU A 367 16.73 19.39 -4.68
CA LEU A 367 16.78 20.20 -3.48
C LEU A 367 15.37 20.69 -3.17
N GLU A 368 14.89 20.43 -1.97
CA GLU A 368 13.58 20.89 -1.51
C GLU A 368 13.73 21.93 -0.41
N VAL A 369 12.87 22.96 -0.42
CA VAL A 369 12.66 23.82 0.73
C VAL A 369 11.19 23.76 1.10
N VAL A 370 10.89 23.42 2.35
CA VAL A 370 9.54 23.46 2.91
C VAL A 370 9.42 24.63 3.89
N ALA A 371 8.24 25.25 3.94
CA ALA A 371 7.92 26.24 4.96
C ALA A 371 6.51 26.02 5.54
N PRO A 372 6.29 26.28 6.84
CA PRO A 372 4.98 26.16 7.46
C PRO A 372 3.94 27.14 6.92
N THR A 373 2.74 26.66 6.62
CA THR A 373 1.57 27.51 6.32
C THR A 373 0.60 27.64 7.51
N ARG A 374 0.84 26.87 8.58
CA ARG A 374 0.09 26.93 9.84
C ARG A 374 1.02 26.69 11.05
N PRO A 375 0.59 27.06 12.27
CA PRO A 375 1.31 26.72 13.49
C PRO A 375 1.45 25.19 13.70
N ASP A 376 2.34 24.80 14.63
CA ASP A 376 2.50 23.43 15.14
C ASP A 376 2.82 22.35 14.09
N THR A 377 3.49 22.72 13.00
CA THR A 377 4.00 21.77 12.00
C THR A 377 5.30 21.09 12.46
N ALA A 378 5.63 19.94 11.86
CA ALA A 378 6.89 19.25 12.14
C ALA A 378 8.11 20.09 11.70
N ALA A 379 8.01 20.79 10.56
CA ALA A 379 9.04 21.72 10.10
C ALA A 379 9.19 22.91 11.08
N GLY A 380 8.09 23.50 11.54
CA GLY A 380 8.09 24.59 12.52
C GLY A 380 8.77 24.18 13.85
N ARG A 381 8.46 22.99 14.36
CA ARG A 381 9.15 22.44 15.55
C ARG A 381 10.65 22.21 15.29
N THR A 382 11.02 21.78 14.09
CA THR A 382 12.44 21.56 13.74
C THR A 382 13.22 22.88 13.76
N LEU A 383 12.69 23.92 13.10
CA LEU A 383 13.24 25.28 13.12
C LEU A 383 13.45 25.78 14.55
N ALA A 384 12.41 25.67 15.39
CA ALA A 384 12.48 26.08 16.79
C ALA A 384 13.53 25.29 17.59
N SER A 385 13.58 23.95 17.43
CA SER A 385 14.54 23.11 18.15
C SER A 385 15.99 23.38 17.76
N ARG A 386 16.23 23.69 16.48
CA ARG A 386 17.56 24.00 15.96
C ARG A 386 17.98 25.42 16.26
N ALA A 387 17.03 26.32 16.48
CA ALA A 387 17.27 27.76 16.60
C ALA A 387 18.10 28.29 15.41
N GLN A 388 17.77 27.79 14.22
CA GLN A 388 18.45 28.09 12.96
C GLN A 388 17.41 28.12 11.84
N ASP A 389 17.48 29.15 10.99
CA ASP A 389 16.56 29.36 9.89
C ASP A 389 17.30 29.99 8.70
N PRO A 390 17.35 29.33 7.53
CA PRO A 390 16.85 27.98 7.27
C PRO A 390 17.71 26.90 7.95
N CYS A 391 17.19 25.68 8.08
CA CYS A 391 17.94 24.54 8.61
C CYS A 391 17.66 23.26 7.80
N GLY A 392 18.58 22.28 7.87
CA GLY A 392 18.35 20.97 7.25
C GLY A 392 17.12 20.27 7.82
N TYR A 393 16.39 19.49 7.01
CA TYR A 393 15.14 18.87 7.44
C TYR A 393 15.08 17.38 7.13
N MET A 394 15.23 16.99 5.86
CA MET A 394 15.11 15.60 5.43
C MET A 394 16.23 15.16 4.49
N VAL A 395 16.53 13.86 4.49
CA VAL A 395 17.39 13.20 3.51
C VAL A 395 16.62 12.02 2.93
N LEU A 396 16.48 11.96 1.61
CA LEU A 396 15.66 10.98 0.92
C LEU A 396 16.54 10.11 0.03
N PHE A 397 16.48 8.80 0.26
CA PHE A 397 17.20 7.79 -0.50
C PHE A 397 16.24 7.05 -1.42
N GLN A 398 16.69 6.79 -2.64
CA GLN A 398 16.05 5.77 -3.47
C GLN A 398 16.63 4.40 -3.16
N VAL A 399 15.74 3.41 -3.08
CA VAL A 399 16.05 1.99 -2.98
C VAL A 399 15.40 1.23 -4.14
N ASP A 400 16.08 0.21 -4.65
CA ASP A 400 15.55 -0.62 -5.75
C ASP A 400 14.43 -1.57 -5.30
N ASP A 401 14.53 -2.11 -4.07
CA ASP A 401 13.54 -3.00 -3.48
C ASP A 401 13.19 -2.51 -2.07
N PHE A 402 12.15 -1.67 -1.98
CA PHE A 402 11.70 -1.18 -0.69
C PHE A 402 11.16 -2.31 0.18
N ALA A 403 10.56 -3.38 -0.38
CA ALA A 403 10.01 -4.45 0.45
C ALA A 403 11.10 -5.23 1.20
N ALA A 404 12.19 -5.57 0.51
CA ALA A 404 13.36 -6.18 1.13
C ALA A 404 13.97 -5.24 2.18
N TYR A 405 14.20 -3.97 1.82
CA TYR A 405 14.79 -3.00 2.72
C TYR A 405 13.91 -2.67 3.93
N ASN A 406 12.59 -2.68 3.75
CA ASN A 406 11.62 -2.49 4.82
C ASN A 406 11.72 -3.57 5.91
N THR A 407 12.09 -4.80 5.54
CA THR A 407 12.35 -5.89 6.50
C THR A 407 13.57 -5.57 7.39
N HIS A 408 14.58 -4.90 6.83
CA HIS A 408 15.74 -4.42 7.59
C HIS A 408 15.34 -3.33 8.59
N LEU A 409 14.59 -2.32 8.14
CA LEU A 409 14.08 -1.26 9.02
C LEU A 409 13.21 -1.80 10.17
N GLU A 410 12.42 -2.85 9.90
CA GLU A 410 11.58 -3.51 10.91
C GLU A 410 12.41 -4.30 11.93
N LYS A 411 13.47 -5.00 11.50
CA LYS A 411 14.40 -5.67 12.42
C LYS A 411 15.10 -4.70 13.35
N LEU A 412 15.40 -3.49 12.88
CA LEU A 412 15.98 -2.41 13.68
C LEU A 412 14.95 -1.71 14.58
N GLY A 413 13.66 -2.06 14.50
CA GLY A 413 12.60 -1.50 15.33
C GLY A 413 12.31 -0.01 15.08
N LEU A 414 12.59 0.49 13.86
CA LEU A 414 12.47 1.91 13.53
C LEU A 414 10.99 2.32 13.39
N ARG A 415 10.60 3.45 14.00
CA ARG A 415 9.26 4.02 13.84
C ARG A 415 9.15 4.71 12.49
N LYS A 416 8.15 4.31 11.71
CA LYS A 416 7.79 4.98 10.45
C LYS A 416 6.68 6.00 10.74
N ILE A 417 7.00 7.28 10.58
CA ILE A 417 6.07 8.40 10.88
C ILE A 417 5.18 8.76 9.70
N TRP A 418 5.51 8.28 8.51
CA TRP A 418 4.71 8.40 7.31
C TRP A 418 5.07 7.28 6.35
N GLN A 419 4.10 6.78 5.59
CA GLN A 419 4.29 5.75 4.59
C GLN A 419 3.30 5.93 3.45
N ILE A 420 3.72 5.51 2.26
CA ILE A 420 2.87 5.51 1.08
C ILE A 420 3.20 4.34 0.16
N ASP A 421 2.18 3.82 -0.51
CA ASP A 421 2.36 2.80 -1.54
C ASP A 421 1.35 3.05 -2.67
N ARG A 422 1.85 3.64 -3.76
CA ARG A 422 1.14 3.98 -5.00
C ARG A 422 1.79 3.24 -6.17
N PRO A 423 1.11 3.07 -7.32
CA PRO A 423 1.69 2.34 -8.45
C PRO A 423 3.08 2.87 -8.86
N ALA A 424 3.26 4.19 -8.84
CA ALA A 424 4.49 4.86 -9.24
C ALA A 424 5.55 5.02 -8.14
N VAL A 425 5.20 4.85 -6.86
CA VAL A 425 6.12 5.07 -5.74
C VAL A 425 5.72 4.27 -4.50
N ARG A 426 6.69 3.71 -3.79
CA ARG A 426 6.54 3.28 -2.40
C ARG A 426 7.55 4.03 -1.55
N ALA A 427 7.15 4.62 -0.43
CA ALA A 427 8.06 5.36 0.42
C ALA A 427 7.70 5.27 1.90
N ALA A 428 8.69 5.48 2.77
CA ALA A 428 8.50 5.61 4.21
C ALA A 428 9.46 6.62 4.83
N HIS A 429 8.96 7.40 5.79
CA HIS A 429 9.74 8.33 6.60
C HIS A 429 10.03 7.71 7.96
N VAL A 430 11.31 7.61 8.33
CA VAL A 430 11.75 7.14 9.64
C VAL A 430 11.77 8.31 10.63
N HIS A 431 11.34 8.05 11.86
CA HIS A 431 11.32 9.04 12.93
C HIS A 431 12.74 9.54 13.25
N PRO A 432 12.99 10.86 13.34
CA PRO A 432 14.34 11.41 13.54
C PRO A 432 14.98 10.97 14.86
N LYS A 433 14.20 10.74 15.92
CA LYS A 433 14.69 10.14 17.18
C LYS A 433 15.24 8.71 17.06
N ASP A 434 14.94 7.97 16.00
CA ASP A 434 15.40 6.58 15.85
C ASP A 434 16.68 6.47 15.01
N ILE A 435 16.94 7.46 14.15
CA ILE A 435 18.12 7.50 13.27
C ILE A 435 19.09 8.64 13.61
N GLY A 436 18.60 9.74 14.18
CA GLY A 436 19.35 10.95 14.52
C GLY A 436 19.56 11.90 13.32
N GLY A 437 19.76 13.19 13.61
CA GLY A 437 20.16 14.21 12.61
C GLY A 437 19.07 14.71 11.63
N ALA A 438 18.22 13.84 11.11
CA ALA A 438 17.21 14.22 10.11
C ALA A 438 15.99 13.29 10.12
N ILE A 439 14.90 13.72 9.48
CA ILE A 439 13.91 12.75 8.99
C ILE A 439 14.53 12.08 7.76
N VAL A 440 14.53 10.75 7.70
CA VAL A 440 15.06 10.02 6.55
C VAL A 440 13.94 9.32 5.82
N SER A 441 13.87 9.48 4.50
CA SER A 441 12.96 8.70 3.66
C SER A 441 13.70 7.65 2.83
N PHE A 442 13.00 6.54 2.59
CA PHE A 442 13.42 5.48 1.70
C PHE A 442 12.33 5.24 0.68
N ASP A 443 12.69 5.33 -0.60
CA ASP A 443 11.72 5.48 -1.67
C ASP A 443 12.05 4.53 -2.82
N GLU A 444 11.10 3.70 -3.24
CA GLU A 444 11.16 2.90 -4.45
C GLU A 444 10.32 3.57 -5.53
N MET A 445 10.98 4.04 -6.59
CA MET A 445 10.32 4.65 -7.75
C MET A 445 10.00 3.60 -8.82
N ARG A 446 8.82 3.71 -9.42
CA ARG A 446 8.32 2.78 -10.45
C ARG A 446 7.80 3.56 -11.66
N PRO A 447 8.60 3.71 -12.74
CA PRO A 447 9.93 3.13 -12.94
C PRO A 447 11.05 3.88 -12.19
N ALA A 448 12.18 3.21 -11.97
CA ALA A 448 13.27 3.68 -11.09
C ALA A 448 13.94 4.99 -11.54
N GLN A 449 13.79 5.37 -12.81
CA GLN A 449 14.34 6.62 -13.35
C GLN A 449 13.47 7.83 -13.02
N GLU A 450 12.23 7.62 -12.53
CA GLU A 450 11.35 8.70 -12.12
C GLU A 450 11.66 9.22 -10.72
N TRP A 451 11.08 10.38 -10.43
CA TRP A 451 11.00 10.91 -9.08
C TRP A 451 9.69 11.69 -8.96
N VAL A 452 8.64 11.04 -8.45
CA VAL A 452 7.29 11.62 -8.47
C VAL A 452 7.18 12.90 -7.65
N TRP A 453 8.04 13.07 -6.63
CA TRP A 453 8.08 14.26 -5.77
C TRP A 453 8.60 15.50 -6.48
N ALA A 454 9.32 15.35 -7.59
CA ALA A 454 9.74 16.48 -8.41
C ALA A 454 8.60 17.04 -9.28
N GLY A 455 7.44 16.37 -9.32
CA GLY A 455 6.30 16.76 -10.12
C GLY A 455 6.44 16.41 -11.61
N PRO A 456 5.40 16.68 -12.42
CA PRO A 456 5.41 16.40 -13.84
C PRO A 456 6.51 17.20 -14.55
N GLU A 457 6.99 16.66 -15.67
CA GLU A 457 7.95 17.34 -16.56
C GLU A 457 9.25 17.79 -15.87
N TRP A 458 9.64 17.21 -14.74
CA TRP A 458 10.85 17.59 -14.01
C TRP A 458 12.12 17.56 -14.88
N ARG A 459 12.16 16.69 -15.90
CA ARG A 459 13.29 16.59 -16.84
C ARG A 459 13.49 17.82 -17.73
N SER A 460 12.48 18.66 -17.90
CA SER A 460 12.61 19.91 -18.67
C SER A 460 13.24 21.03 -17.85
N ARG A 461 13.17 20.95 -16.52
CA ARG A 461 13.73 21.93 -15.57
C ARG A 461 15.18 21.57 -15.30
N LYS A 462 16.11 22.36 -15.85
CA LYS A 462 17.55 22.09 -15.76
C LYS A 462 18.27 23.23 -15.08
N ALA A 463 19.01 22.92 -14.02
CA ALA A 463 19.99 23.84 -13.44
C ALA A 463 21.11 24.09 -14.46
N ARG A 464 21.51 25.36 -14.60
CA ARG A 464 22.61 25.77 -15.50
C ARG A 464 23.98 25.75 -14.83
N HIS A 465 24.00 25.87 -13.50
CA HIS A 465 25.25 26.05 -12.74
C HIS A 465 25.62 24.83 -11.88
N ALA A 466 24.80 23.77 -11.91
CA ALA A 466 24.98 22.57 -11.11
C ALA A 466 24.49 21.31 -11.86
N THR A 467 25.12 20.16 -11.59
CA THR A 467 24.86 18.90 -12.28
C THR A 467 24.15 17.87 -11.40
N SER A 468 24.52 17.75 -10.12
CA SER A 468 23.85 16.84 -9.17
C SER A 468 24.19 17.19 -7.72
N ILE A 469 23.34 16.76 -6.78
CA ILE A 469 23.70 16.60 -5.38
C ILE A 469 24.53 15.31 -5.26
N VAL A 470 25.78 15.44 -4.84
CA VAL A 470 26.72 14.30 -4.70
C VAL A 470 26.87 13.84 -3.25
N GLY A 471 26.35 14.59 -2.30
CA GLY A 471 26.30 14.16 -0.92
C GLY A 471 25.68 15.17 0.03
N CYS A 472 25.59 14.80 1.28
CA CYS A 472 25.21 15.70 2.37
C CYS A 472 26.11 15.51 3.58
N VAL A 473 26.17 16.56 4.42
CA VAL A 473 26.88 16.52 5.70
C VAL A 473 25.86 16.61 6.82
N VAL A 474 25.97 15.68 7.77
CA VAL A 474 25.16 15.65 8.98
C VAL A 474 26.07 16.00 10.17
N GLY A 475 25.88 17.20 10.71
CA GLY A 475 26.52 17.63 11.94
C GLY A 475 25.94 16.92 13.14
N SER A 476 26.78 16.62 14.14
CA SER A 476 26.36 16.03 15.41
C SER A 476 27.32 16.34 16.54
N THR A 477 26.81 16.30 17.77
CA THR A 477 27.63 16.34 18.99
C THR A 477 28.45 15.06 19.18
N ASP A 478 28.02 13.93 18.60
CA ASP A 478 28.76 12.66 18.54
C ASP A 478 28.70 12.09 17.12
N PRO A 479 29.55 12.58 16.20
CA PRO A 479 29.49 12.19 14.79
C PRO A 479 29.87 10.73 14.55
N GLU A 480 30.63 10.11 15.45
CA GLU A 480 30.98 8.69 15.33
C GLU A 480 29.78 7.80 15.68
N ALA A 481 29.09 8.08 16.78
CA ALA A 481 27.88 7.34 17.13
C ALA A 481 26.78 7.54 16.10
N LEU A 482 26.61 8.77 15.59
CA LEU A 482 25.62 9.05 14.56
C LEU A 482 25.96 8.33 13.24
N CYS A 483 27.24 8.33 12.84
CA CYS A 483 27.69 7.59 11.66
C CYS A 483 27.45 6.08 11.79
N ARG A 484 27.78 5.49 12.94
CA ARG A 484 27.47 4.08 13.23
C ARG A 484 25.97 3.81 13.11
N ARG A 485 25.14 4.68 13.69
CA ARG A 485 23.69 4.52 13.64
C ARG A 485 23.14 4.61 12.22
N TRP A 486 23.58 5.58 11.44
CA TRP A 486 23.19 5.70 10.04
C TRP A 486 23.69 4.52 9.22
N SER A 487 24.90 4.03 9.46
CA SER A 487 25.45 2.85 8.78
C SER A 487 24.59 1.60 9.03
N GLU A 488 24.20 1.36 10.28
CA GLU A 488 23.26 0.29 10.63
C GLU A 488 21.94 0.44 9.88
N VAL A 489 21.36 1.64 9.88
CA VAL A 489 20.06 1.88 9.25
C VAL A 489 20.13 1.74 7.74
N LEU A 490 21.17 2.29 7.10
CA LEU A 490 21.41 2.23 5.66
C LEU A 490 21.84 0.85 5.17
N ASP A 491 22.29 -0.03 6.07
CA ASP A 491 22.93 -1.31 5.76
C ASP A 491 24.17 -1.15 4.87
N VAL A 492 24.92 -0.06 5.09
CA VAL A 492 26.14 0.29 4.33
C VAL A 492 27.26 0.60 5.31
N ALA A 493 28.38 -0.12 5.17
CA ALA A 493 29.55 0.08 6.02
C ALA A 493 30.18 1.47 5.79
N PRO A 494 30.60 2.19 6.84
CA PRO A 494 31.22 3.48 6.70
C PRO A 494 32.73 3.34 6.43
N VAL A 495 33.30 4.33 5.76
CA VAL A 495 34.76 4.55 5.68
C VAL A 495 35.08 5.78 6.53
N GLY A 496 35.63 5.55 7.72
CA GLY A 496 35.78 6.62 8.72
C GLY A 496 34.41 7.15 9.16
N ARG A 497 34.13 8.43 8.90
CA ARG A 497 32.85 9.09 9.20
C ARG A 497 32.04 9.40 7.93
N GLU A 498 32.19 8.60 6.89
CA GLU A 498 31.45 8.76 5.65
C GLU A 498 30.83 7.42 5.23
N ILE A 499 29.57 7.46 4.82
CA ILE A 499 28.86 6.34 4.21
C ILE A 499 28.74 6.64 2.72
N ARG A 500 29.35 5.80 1.90
CA ARG A 500 29.35 5.92 0.43
C ARG A 500 28.35 4.93 -0.17
N LEU A 501 27.43 5.44 -0.99
CA LEU A 501 26.37 4.66 -1.63
C LEU A 501 26.81 4.11 -2.99
N ASP A 502 25.97 3.25 -3.59
CA ASP A 502 26.34 2.47 -4.78
C ASP A 502 26.59 3.32 -6.04
N ASP A 503 26.02 4.51 -6.12
CA ASP A 503 26.21 5.45 -7.22
C ASP A 503 27.34 6.46 -6.97
N GLY A 504 28.06 6.32 -5.85
CA GLY A 504 29.14 7.21 -5.47
C GLY A 504 28.69 8.44 -4.69
N THR A 505 27.38 8.65 -4.46
CA THR A 505 26.89 9.67 -3.53
C THR A 505 27.23 9.31 -2.09
N PHE A 506 27.32 10.30 -1.19
CA PHE A 506 27.73 10.07 0.19
C PHE A 506 26.94 10.83 1.25
N VAL A 507 26.98 10.31 2.48
CA VAL A 507 26.61 11.01 3.70
C VAL A 507 27.84 11.08 4.60
N ARG A 508 28.27 12.29 4.97
CA ARG A 508 29.43 12.52 5.85
C ARG A 508 28.99 13.08 7.20
N PHE A 509 29.63 12.65 8.28
CA PHE A 509 29.27 13.02 9.64
C PHE A 509 30.36 13.88 10.27
N GLU A 510 29.97 15.05 10.77
CA GLU A 510 30.91 16.05 11.28
C GLU A 510 30.53 16.56 12.68
N ALA A 511 31.51 17.08 13.40
CA ALA A 511 31.26 17.65 14.71
C ALA A 511 30.45 18.96 14.54
N ALA A 512 29.37 19.10 15.29
CA ALA A 512 28.56 20.29 15.34
C ALA A 512 27.90 20.43 16.73
N GLU A 513 27.44 21.64 17.07
CA GLU A 513 26.77 21.88 18.35
C GLU A 513 25.41 21.18 18.46
N LYS A 514 24.77 20.89 17.33
CA LYS A 514 23.46 20.26 17.24
C LYS A 514 23.41 19.25 16.11
N ASP A 515 22.62 18.21 16.31
CA ASP A 515 22.34 17.21 15.31
C ASP A 515 21.50 17.77 14.16
N GLY A 516 21.97 17.65 12.92
CA GLY A 516 21.28 18.22 11.77
C GLY A 516 22.02 18.05 10.45
N VAL A 517 21.30 18.11 9.32
CA VAL A 517 21.96 18.33 8.03
C VAL A 517 22.53 19.74 8.03
N THR A 518 23.84 19.85 7.90
CA THR A 518 24.61 21.12 7.96
C THR A 518 25.11 21.58 6.61
N ALA A 519 25.25 20.67 5.64
CA ALA A 519 25.62 21.02 4.27
C ALA A 519 25.01 20.08 3.23
N VAL A 520 24.79 20.62 2.03
CA VAL A 520 24.48 19.86 0.81
C VAL A 520 25.66 20.04 -0.14
N VAL A 521 26.19 18.94 -0.67
CA VAL A 521 27.35 18.95 -1.56
C VAL A 521 26.85 18.82 -2.99
N ILE A 522 27.10 19.84 -3.80
CA ILE A 522 26.59 19.95 -5.16
C ILE A 522 27.78 19.93 -6.12
N ALA A 523 27.72 19.05 -7.13
CA ALA A 523 28.65 19.05 -8.25
C ALA A 523 28.21 20.06 -9.31
N ALA A 524 29.19 20.64 -9.99
CA ALA A 524 29.01 21.60 -11.07
C ALA A 524 30.10 21.41 -12.12
N ASP A 525 29.75 21.54 -13.41
CA ASP A 525 30.73 21.55 -14.51
C ASP A 525 31.66 22.76 -14.44
N SER A 526 31.14 23.89 -13.93
CA SER A 526 31.87 25.14 -13.77
C SER A 526 31.69 25.70 -12.36
N PRO A 527 32.47 25.25 -11.36
CA PRO A 527 32.39 25.76 -9.99
C PRO A 527 32.56 27.29 -9.88
N SER A 528 33.32 27.91 -10.78
CA SER A 528 33.45 29.37 -10.85
C SER A 528 32.12 30.08 -11.09
N ALA A 529 31.28 29.55 -11.98
CA ALA A 529 29.99 30.17 -12.30
C ALA A 529 29.05 30.15 -11.10
N LEU A 530 29.03 29.03 -10.35
CA LEU A 530 28.24 28.91 -9.13
C LEU A 530 28.78 29.84 -8.03
N ASN A 531 30.10 30.01 -7.92
CA ASN A 531 30.72 30.96 -7.00
C ASN A 531 30.44 32.42 -7.36
N ASP A 532 30.36 32.76 -8.64
CA ASP A 532 30.02 34.10 -9.09
C ASP A 532 28.56 34.43 -8.75
N GLN A 533 27.63 33.48 -8.94
CA GLN A 533 26.25 33.63 -8.48
C GLN A 533 26.16 33.75 -6.95
N ALA A 534 26.90 32.92 -6.20
CA ALA A 534 26.95 33.02 -4.74
C ALA A 534 27.45 34.39 -4.28
N ALA A 535 28.53 34.91 -4.90
CA ALA A 535 29.06 36.23 -4.61
C ALA A 535 28.07 37.35 -4.95
N ALA A 536 27.34 37.24 -6.07
CA ALA A 536 26.29 38.19 -6.43
C ALA A 536 25.12 38.21 -5.44
N LEU A 537 24.85 37.07 -4.79
CA LEU A 537 23.86 36.93 -3.72
C LEU A 537 24.40 37.32 -2.33
N GLY A 538 25.68 37.72 -2.22
CA GLY A 538 26.32 38.05 -0.95
C GLY A 538 26.53 36.84 -0.02
N LEU A 539 26.56 35.63 -0.58
CA LEU A 539 26.82 34.39 0.16
C LEU A 539 28.33 34.16 0.28
N ASP A 540 28.79 33.70 1.45
CA ASP A 540 30.18 33.35 1.68
C ASP A 540 30.61 32.17 0.78
N LYS A 541 31.80 32.27 0.18
CA LYS A 541 32.37 31.21 -0.65
C LYS A 541 32.83 30.05 0.23
N VAL A 542 32.22 28.87 0.08
CA VAL A 542 32.75 27.62 0.64
C VAL A 542 32.90 26.60 -0.48
N VAL A 543 34.05 26.63 -1.15
CA VAL A 543 34.43 25.60 -2.14
C VAL A 543 35.31 24.59 -1.46
N HIS A 544 34.84 23.34 -1.35
CA HIS A 544 35.71 22.20 -1.13
C HIS A 544 35.93 21.49 -2.47
N PHE A 545 37.13 21.61 -3.03
CA PHE A 545 37.54 20.77 -4.15
C PHE A 545 37.66 19.33 -3.64
N VAL A 546 36.70 18.48 -3.96
CA VAL A 546 36.90 17.03 -3.88
C VAL A 546 37.59 16.63 -5.18
N GLY A 547 38.93 16.57 -5.13
CA GLY A 547 39.78 16.18 -6.25
C GLY A 547 39.49 14.74 -6.73
N LYS A 548 39.79 14.52 -8.01
CA LYS A 548 39.61 13.30 -8.82
C LYS A 548 39.93 11.98 -8.14
#